data_AF-A0A377DCR7-F1
#
_entry.id   AF-A0A377DCR7-F1
#
_cell.length_a   1.000
_cell.length_b   1.000
_cell.length_c   1.000
_cell.angle_alpha   90.00
_cell.angle_beta   90.00
_cell.angle_gamma   90.00
#
_symmetry.space_group_name_H-M   'P 1'
#
loop_
_entity.id
_entity.type
_entity.pdbx_description
1 polymer ?
#
loop_
_entity_poly.entity_id
_entity_poly.type
_entity_poly.pdbx_seq_one_letter_code
_entity_poly.pdbx_strand_id
1 'polypeptide(L)' 'MGLPDGLIDRIECCGLMVTVGHWVLEESCRLLAAWQERGIMLPLSVNLSALQLMHPNMVADMLELLTAIAFSREH' A
#
# COMPACT_ATOMS: atom_id res chain seq x y z
N MET A 1 7.58 11.20 -14.38
CA MET A 1 6.46 12.10 -14.06
C MET A 1 6.37 12.13 -12.55
N GLY A 2 6.46 13.31 -11.92
CA GLY A 2 6.38 13.44 -10.45
C GLY A 2 4.95 13.33 -9.95
N LEU A 3 4.78 13.23 -8.63
CA LEU A 3 3.47 13.40 -7.99
C LEU A 3 2.96 14.83 -8.27
N PRO A 4 1.69 15.06 -8.60
CA PRO A 4 1.15 16.41 -8.76
C PRO A 4 1.33 17.25 -7.48
N ASP A 5 1.68 18.52 -7.65
CA ASP A 5 1.83 19.47 -6.55
C ASP A 5 0.53 19.56 -5.74
N GLY A 6 0.65 19.50 -4.40
CA GLY A 6 -0.47 19.60 -3.46
C GLY A 6 -1.39 18.38 -3.40
N LEU A 7 -1.08 17.27 -4.09
CA LEU A 7 -1.91 16.06 -4.02
C LEU A 7 -2.00 15.50 -2.59
N ILE A 8 -0.87 15.43 -1.88
CA ILE A 8 -0.83 14.92 -0.50
C ILE A 8 -1.66 15.80 0.42
N ASP A 9 -1.49 17.12 0.35
CA ASP A 9 -2.25 18.07 1.16
C ASP A 9 -3.77 17.92 0.94
N ARG A 10 -4.19 17.72 -0.31
CA ARG A 10 -5.61 17.49 -0.62
C ARG A 10 -6.12 16.16 -0.05
N ILE A 11 -5.33 15.09 -0.13
CA ILE A 11 -5.68 13.79 0.46
C ILE A 11 -5.82 13.92 1.98
N GLU A 12 -4.93 14.68 2.63
CA GLU A 12 -4.99 14.96 4.07
C GLU A 12 -6.24 15.75 4.44
N CYS A 13 -6.50 16.89 3.78
CA CYS A 13 -7.66 17.72 4.07
C CYS A 13 -9.00 17.00 3.82
N CYS A 14 -9.04 16.04 2.90
CA CYS A 14 -10.23 15.23 2.64
C CYS A 14 -10.36 14.00 3.55
N GLY A 15 -9.40 13.75 4.47
CA GLY A 15 -9.40 12.58 5.34
C GLY A 15 -9.21 11.26 4.59
N LEU A 16 -8.65 11.30 3.37
CA LEU A 16 -8.50 10.14 2.48
C LEU A 16 -7.19 9.39 2.67
N MET A 17 -6.36 9.81 3.63
CA MET A 17 -5.02 9.28 3.82
C MET A 17 -5.00 7.76 4.06
N VAL A 18 -5.93 7.26 4.88
CA VAL A 18 -6.05 5.82 5.17
C VAL A 18 -6.52 5.05 3.92
N THR A 19 -7.54 5.56 3.22
CA THR A 19 -8.09 4.92 2.02
C THR A 19 -7.08 4.86 0.88
N VAL A 20 -6.39 5.96 0.60
CA VAL A 20 -5.33 5.99 -0.43
C VAL A 20 -4.16 5.11 -0.02
N GLY A 21 -3.76 5.16 1.26
CA GLY A 21 -2.70 4.30 1.79
C GLY A 21 -3.01 2.81 1.62
N HIS A 22 -4.25 2.39 1.85
CA HIS A 22 -4.69 1.01 1.62
C HIS A 22 -4.54 0.60 0.15
N TRP A 23 -5.05 1.41 -0.77
CA TRP A 23 -4.92 1.14 -2.20
C TRP A 23 -3.46 1.08 -2.67
N VAL A 24 -2.59 1.98 -2.17
CA VAL A 24 -1.15 1.95 -2.49
C VAL A 24 -0.50 0.65 -2.00
N LEU A 25 -0.89 0.15 -0.82
CA LEU A 25 -0.38 -1.12 -0.30
C LEU A 25 -0.81 -2.30 -1.19
N GLU A 26 -2.08 -2.39 -1.58
CA GLU A 26 -2.59 -3.42 -2.49
C GLU A 26 -1.84 -3.42 -3.81
N GLU A 27 -1.71 -2.24 -4.42
CA GLU A 27 -1.05 -2.08 -5.72
C GLU A 27 0.45 -2.40 -5.64
N SER A 28 1.11 -2.05 -4.53
CA SER A 28 2.51 -2.38 -4.28
C SER A 28 2.73 -3.89 -4.23
N CYS A 29 1.82 -4.62 -3.61
CA CYS A 29 1.89 -6.07 -3.58
C CYS A 29 1.65 -6.70 -4.95
N ARG A 30 0.70 -6.16 -5.73
CA ARG A 30 0.45 -6.59 -7.12
C ARG A 30 1.69 -6.37 -8.00
N LEU A 31 2.34 -5.21 -7.87
CA LEU A 31 3.57 -4.89 -8.58
C LEU A 31 4.71 -5.85 -8.19
N LEU A 32 4.87 -6.11 -6.89
CA LEU A 32 5.89 -7.03 -6.40
C LEU A 32 5.68 -8.45 -6.93
N ALA A 33 4.43 -8.94 -6.96
CA ALA A 33 4.11 -10.25 -7.54
C ALA A 33 4.45 -10.31 -9.03
N ALA A 34 4.04 -9.30 -9.80
CA ALA A 34 4.36 -9.21 -11.23
C ALA A 34 5.87 -9.13 -11.51
N TRP A 35 6.65 -8.54 -10.62
CA TRP A 35 8.11 -8.57 -10.69
C TRP A 35 8.66 -9.98 -10.44
N GLN A 36 8.17 -10.66 -9.40
CA GLN A 36 8.59 -12.02 -9.07
C GLN A 36 8.29 -13.01 -10.20
N GLU A 37 7.12 -12.92 -10.85
CA GLU A 37 6.76 -13.72 -12.03
C GLU A 37 7.74 -13.54 -13.21
N ARG A 38 8.37 -12.37 -13.29
CA ARG A 38 9.38 -12.04 -14.31
C ARG A 38 10.80 -12.38 -13.86
N GLY A 39 10.98 -13.01 -12.71
CA GLY A 39 12.28 -13.33 -12.11
C GLY A 39 12.99 -12.13 -11.47
N ILE A 40 12.30 -11.02 -11.25
CA ILE A 40 12.87 -9.82 -10.64
C ILE A 40 12.66 -9.87 -9.12
N MET A 41 13.75 -10.11 -8.38
CA MET A 41 13.75 -10.17 -6.92
C MET A 41 14.31 -8.88 -6.32
N LEU A 42 13.48 -7.82 -6.31
CA LEU A 42 13.84 -6.52 -5.73
C LEU A 42 12.91 -6.16 -4.57
N PRO A 43 13.46 -5.62 -3.46
CA PRO A 43 12.63 -5.12 -2.37
C PRO A 43 11.85 -3.88 -2.82
N LEU A 44 10.57 -3.82 -2.43
CA LEU A 44 9.71 -2.66 -2.62
C LEU A 44 9.38 -2.05 -1.24
N SER A 45 9.55 -0.74 -1.10
CA SER A 45 9.21 -0.01 0.12
C SER A 45 8.04 0.92 -0.14
N VAL A 46 7.08 0.92 0.78
CA VAL A 46 5.90 1.79 0.77
C VAL A 46 6.00 2.76 1.93
N ASN A 47 5.86 4.06 1.65
CA ASN A 47 5.84 5.07 2.70
C ASN A 47 4.46 5.11 3.38
N LEU A 48 4.47 5.22 4.70
CA LEU A 48 3.26 5.35 5.52
C LEU A 48 3.20 6.74 6.13
N SER A 49 2.03 7.37 6.09
CA SER A 49 1.80 8.62 6.80
C SER A 49 1.69 8.39 8.30
N ALA A 50 2.02 9.40 9.09
CA ALA A 50 1.85 9.35 10.55
C ALA A 50 0.36 9.13 10.94
N LEU A 51 -0.57 9.74 10.20
CA LEU A 51 -2.00 9.58 10.45
C LEU A 51 -2.48 8.14 10.25
N GLN A 52 -2.00 7.48 9.19
CA GLN A 52 -2.31 6.07 8.94
C GLN A 52 -1.66 5.17 10.00
N LEU A 53 -0.42 5.45 10.42
CA LEU A 53 0.26 4.71 11.47
C LEU A 53 -0.48 4.79 12.83
N MET A 54 -1.09 5.93 13.13
CA MET A 54 -1.88 6.14 14.34
C MET A 54 -3.32 5.59 14.25
N HIS A 55 -3.74 5.07 13.10
CA HIS A 55 -5.08 4.52 12.95
C HIS A 55 -5.22 3.23 13.78
N PRO A 56 -6.24 3.10 14.65
CA PRO A 56 -6.35 1.97 15.59
C PRO A 56 -6.32 0.60 14.93
N ASN A 57 -6.86 0.48 13.71
CA ASN A 57 -6.95 -0.79 12.99
C ASN A 57 -5.77 -1.03 12.03
N MET A 58 -4.79 -0.12 11.94
CA MET A 58 -3.72 -0.18 10.94
C MET A 58 -3.01 -1.53 10.88
N VAL A 59 -2.68 -2.11 12.04
CA VAL A 59 -1.99 -3.42 12.10
C VAL A 59 -2.90 -4.54 11.61
N ALA A 60 -4.19 -4.52 11.99
CA ALA A 60 -5.16 -5.52 11.55
C ALA A 60 -5.39 -5.43 10.04
N ASP A 61 -5.59 -4.22 9.52
CA ASP A 61 -5.79 -3.95 8.09
C ASP A 61 -4.56 -4.41 7.27
N MET A 62 -3.34 -4.13 7.75
CA MET A 62 -2.11 -4.63 7.10
C MET A 62 -2.00 -6.15 7.09
N LEU A 63 -2.33 -6.81 8.21
CA LEU A 63 -2.27 -8.27 8.30
C LEU A 63 -3.29 -8.94 7.37
N GLU A 64 -4.51 -8.41 7.29
CA GLU A 64 -5.54 -8.88 6.39
C GLU A 64 -5.08 -8.78 4.92
N LEU A 65 -4.56 -7.62 4.52
CA LEU A 65 -4.05 -7.38 3.18
C LEU A 65 -2.92 -8.37 2.83
N LEU A 66 -1.92 -8.52 3.69
CA LEU A 66 -0.81 -9.47 3.47
C LEU A 66 -1.29 -10.92 3.37
N THR A 67 -2.30 -11.29 4.16
CA THR A 67 -2.88 -12.64 4.16
C THR A 67 -3.65 -12.93 2.87
N ALA A 68 -4.47 -11.99 2.40
CA ALA A 68 -5.22 -12.12 1.15
C ALA A 68 -4.30 -12.34 -0.07
N ILE A 69 -3.14 -11.69 -0.07
CA ILE A 69 -2.14 -11.82 -1.13
C ILE A 69 -1.36 -13.13 -1.02
N ALA A 70 -1.04 -13.58 0.20
CA ALA A 70 -0.41 -14.88 0.41
C ALA A 70 -1.32 -16.01 -0.13
N PHE A 71 -2.61 -15.97 0.20
CA PHE A 71 -3.58 -16.96 -0.28
C PHE A 71 -3.72 -16.98 -1.81
N SER A 72 -3.62 -15.81 -2.46
CA SER A 72 -3.68 -15.69 -3.92
C SER A 72 -2.46 -16.27 -4.65
N ARG A 73 -1.36 -16.58 -3.96
CA ARG A 73 -0.16 -17.20 -4.53
C ARG A 73 -0.11 -18.73 -4.39
N GLU A 74 -0.97 -19.32 -3.58
CA GLU A 74 -0.99 -20.77 -3.32
C GLU A 74 -1.98 -21.54 -4.23
N HIS A 75 -2.70 -20.83 -5.11
CA HIS A 75 -3.54 -21.37 -6.19
C HIS A 75 -3.00 -20.93 -7.55
#